data_AF-K1RMB4-F1
#
_entry.id   AF-K1RMB4-F1
#
_cell.length_a   1.000
_cell.length_b   1.000
_cell.length_c   1.000
_cell.angle_alpha   90.00
_cell.angle_beta   90.00
_cell.angle_gamma   90.00
#
_symmetry.space_group_name_H-M   'P 1'
#
loop_
_entity.id
_entity.type
_entity.pdbx_description
1 polymer ?
#
loop_
_entity_poly.entity_id
_entity_poly.type
_entity_poly.pdbx_seq_one_letter_code
_entity_poly.pdbx_strand_id
1 'polypeptide(L)'
;MLREDYRIATLNCGDEDFAVACMRSNLRYGKNQKREDVKSHHYIISFDPRDAVDNGLTVDRAQALGEEFCRKQFPGHQAIVCTHPDGHNHSGNIHVHIVINSLRIEEVPFLPYMDRPADTRTGCKHRCTDAAMEYFKAEVMELCHRENLYQIDLLHGSKNRITEREYWAQRKGQAKLDKEAAALPAEEQPAKPTKFETDKEKLRQTIRTALSSAASYGEFAAVLLQQGVTVKESRGRLSYLTPDRTKPITAR
;
A
#
# COMPACT_ATOMS: atom_id res chain seq x y z
N MET A 1 15.92 21.30 4.02
CA MET A 1 14.62 22.00 4.00
C MET A 1 13.70 21.31 4.99
N LEU A 2 13.07 22.07 5.89
CA LEU A 2 11.94 21.58 6.68
C LEU A 2 10.77 21.37 5.71
N ARG A 3 9.96 20.31 5.91
CA ARG A 3 8.75 20.12 5.12
C ARG A 3 7.78 21.26 5.39
N GLU A 4 7.17 21.79 4.33
CA GLU A 4 6.14 22.83 4.42
C GLU A 4 4.75 22.17 4.55
N ASP A 5 3.84 22.83 5.28
CA ASP A 5 2.44 22.44 5.48
C ASP A 5 2.20 21.01 6.02
N TYR A 6 2.86 20.65 7.12
CA TYR A 6 2.55 19.43 7.88
C TYR A 6 1.75 19.73 9.15
N ARG A 7 1.07 18.71 9.67
CA ARG A 7 0.46 18.71 11.01
C ARG A 7 1.10 17.63 11.85
N ILE A 8 1.24 17.89 13.15
CA ILE A 8 1.83 16.95 14.09
C ILE A 8 1.06 17.03 15.40
N ALA A 9 0.70 15.87 15.94
CA ALA A 9 0.08 15.72 17.25
C ALA A 9 0.67 14.52 17.95
N THR A 10 0.79 14.60 19.28
CA THR A 10 1.17 13.46 20.12
C THR A 10 -0.03 13.01 20.94
N LEU A 11 -0.12 11.70 21.18
CA LEU A 11 -1.15 11.09 22.02
C LEU A 11 -0.47 10.36 23.17
N ASN A 12 -1.06 10.46 24.36
CA ASN A 12 -0.61 9.82 25.60
C ASN A 12 0.86 10.13 25.99
N CYS A 13 1.42 11.23 25.50
CA CYS A 13 2.79 11.67 25.81
C CYS A 13 2.84 12.71 26.95
N GLY A 14 1.70 13.24 27.39
CA GLY A 14 1.66 14.40 28.29
C GLY A 14 2.29 15.62 27.64
N ASP A 15 3.07 16.38 28.41
CA ASP A 15 3.80 17.56 27.93
C ASP A 15 5.18 17.22 27.33
N GLU A 16 5.50 15.94 27.20
CA GLU A 16 6.80 15.48 26.68
C GLU A 16 6.77 15.24 25.16
N ASP A 17 7.94 15.40 24.53
CA ASP A 17 8.17 14.90 23.18
C ASP A 17 7.95 13.38 23.10
N PHE A 18 7.44 12.91 21.96
CA PHE A 18 7.13 11.50 21.74
C PHE A 18 8.31 10.57 22.04
N ALA A 19 9.53 10.93 21.59
CA ALA A 19 10.70 10.09 21.80
C ALA A 19 11.08 10.02 23.28
N VAL A 20 11.03 11.15 23.98
CA VAL A 20 11.31 11.23 25.43
C VAL A 20 10.30 10.41 26.22
N ALA A 21 9.01 10.59 25.93
CA ALA A 21 7.93 9.87 26.58
C ALA A 21 8.08 8.35 26.36
N CYS A 22 8.43 7.91 25.16
CA CYS A 22 8.67 6.50 24.85
C CYS A 22 9.89 5.94 25.59
N MET A 23 11.01 6.67 25.62
CA MET A 23 12.22 6.25 26.34
C MET A 23 11.95 6.03 27.83
N ARG A 24 11.18 6.93 28.46
CA ARG A 24 10.78 6.82 29.87
C ARG A 24 9.94 5.57 30.14
N SER A 25 8.93 5.31 29.33
CA SER A 25 8.10 4.10 29.44
C SER A 25 8.91 2.82 29.21
N ASN A 26 9.79 2.83 28.21
CA ASN A 26 10.68 1.71 27.92
C ASN A 26 11.58 1.37 29.12
N LEU A 27 12.16 2.39 29.76
CA LEU A 27 12.97 2.22 30.97
C LEU A 27 12.13 1.67 32.12
N ARG A 28 10.94 2.24 32.36
CA ARG A 28 10.02 1.83 33.44
C ARG A 28 9.67 0.34 33.39
N TYR A 29 9.42 -0.20 32.20
CA TYR A 29 9.03 -1.61 32.02
C TYR A 29 10.21 -2.54 31.70
N GLY A 30 11.44 -2.03 31.67
CA GLY A 30 12.63 -2.83 31.33
C GLY A 30 12.57 -3.41 29.91
N LYS A 31 12.05 -2.64 28.94
CA LYS A 31 11.85 -3.05 27.55
C LYS A 31 12.64 -2.16 26.59
N ASN A 32 12.86 -2.65 25.37
CA ASN A 32 13.40 -1.87 24.26
C ASN A 32 14.82 -1.28 24.50
N GLN A 33 15.65 -1.97 25.30
CA GLN A 33 16.98 -1.51 25.67
C GLN A 33 18.05 -1.83 24.61
N LYS A 34 17.81 -2.84 23.76
CA LYS A 34 18.77 -3.29 22.76
C LYS A 34 18.51 -2.65 21.41
N ARG A 35 19.52 -2.58 20.54
CA ARG A 35 19.39 -1.97 19.22
C ARG A 35 18.34 -2.70 18.37
N GLU A 36 18.34 -4.03 18.41
CA GLU A 36 17.47 -4.94 17.69
C GLU A 36 16.01 -4.95 18.18
N ASP A 37 15.73 -4.36 19.34
CA ASP A 37 14.37 -4.31 19.85
C ASP A 37 13.46 -3.43 18.99
N VAL A 38 12.30 -3.97 18.60
CA VAL A 38 11.21 -3.20 18.00
C VAL A 38 10.68 -2.19 19.03
N LYS A 39 11.00 -0.92 18.80
CA LYS A 39 10.67 0.24 19.67
C LYS A 39 9.36 0.92 19.30
N SER A 40 8.98 0.83 18.03
CA SER A 40 7.79 1.48 17.51
C SER A 40 7.21 0.70 16.34
N HIS A 41 5.93 0.95 16.05
CA HIS A 41 5.28 0.51 14.83
C HIS A 41 4.85 1.75 14.05
N HIS A 42 5.03 1.70 12.73
CA HIS A 42 4.72 2.81 11.83
C HIS A 42 3.66 2.38 10.83
N TYR A 43 2.52 3.05 10.90
CA TYR A 43 1.39 2.88 9.99
C TYR A 43 1.25 4.13 9.12
N ILE A 44 0.81 3.94 7.88
CA ILE A 44 0.57 5.02 6.94
C ILE A 44 -0.82 4.84 6.34
N ILE A 45 -1.65 5.87 6.45
CA ILE A 45 -2.92 6.00 5.72
C ILE A 45 -2.68 6.98 4.59
N SER A 46 -2.75 6.50 3.36
CA SER A 46 -2.58 7.31 2.15
C SER A 46 -3.92 7.47 1.46
N PHE A 47 -4.33 8.71 1.23
CA PHE A 47 -5.57 9.03 0.53
C PHE A 47 -5.36 9.14 -0.98
N ASP A 48 -6.43 9.06 -1.77
CA ASP A 48 -6.33 9.26 -3.22
C ASP A 48 -5.96 10.73 -3.48
N PRO A 49 -5.00 11.03 -4.37
CA PRO A 49 -4.63 12.41 -4.67
C PRO A 49 -5.80 13.26 -5.19
N ARG A 50 -6.85 12.63 -5.73
CA ARG A 50 -8.06 13.32 -6.19
C ARG A 50 -9.00 13.73 -5.06
N ASP A 51 -8.91 13.10 -3.89
CA ASP A 51 -9.80 13.41 -2.77
C ASP A 51 -9.73 14.88 -2.34
N ALA A 52 -8.57 15.53 -2.52
CA ALA A 52 -8.43 16.95 -2.23
C ALA A 52 -9.31 17.84 -3.12
N VAL A 53 -9.44 17.49 -4.40
CA VAL A 53 -10.20 18.25 -5.40
C VAL A 53 -11.66 17.80 -5.45
N ASP A 54 -11.87 16.48 -5.53
CA ASP A 54 -13.18 15.89 -5.81
C ASP A 54 -14.04 15.80 -4.53
N ASN A 55 -13.40 15.54 -3.38
CA ASN A 55 -14.08 15.26 -2.11
C ASN A 55 -13.73 16.27 -1.00
N GLY A 56 -12.95 17.31 -1.30
CA GLY A 56 -12.60 18.39 -0.36
C GLY A 56 -11.69 17.97 0.79
N LEU A 57 -10.92 16.89 0.65
CA LEU A 57 -10.01 16.43 1.70
C LEU A 57 -8.86 17.45 1.91
N THR A 58 -8.78 18.00 3.12
CA THR A 58 -7.69 18.89 3.54
C THR A 58 -6.67 18.17 4.41
N VAL A 59 -5.46 18.74 4.55
CA VAL A 59 -4.42 18.23 5.47
C VAL A 59 -4.95 18.19 6.91
N ASP A 60 -5.72 19.20 7.33
CA ASP A 60 -6.33 19.25 8.66
C ASP A 60 -7.39 18.15 8.85
N ARG A 61 -8.22 17.89 7.84
CA ARG A 61 -9.20 16.80 7.92
C ARG A 61 -8.52 15.44 7.96
N ALA A 62 -7.52 15.21 7.12
CA ALA A 62 -6.72 13.99 7.14
C ALA A 62 -6.02 13.77 8.48
N GLN A 63 -5.45 14.83 9.08
CA GLN A 63 -4.88 14.79 10.42
C GLN A 63 -5.93 14.35 11.46
N ALA A 64 -7.11 14.98 11.46
CA ALA A 64 -8.19 14.63 12.39
C ALA A 64 -8.62 13.16 12.25
N LEU A 65 -8.72 12.65 11.02
CA LEU A 65 -9.05 11.25 10.74
C LEU A 65 -7.97 10.29 11.24
N GLY A 66 -6.69 10.63 11.03
CA GLY A 66 -5.59 9.83 11.54
C GLY A 66 -5.50 9.81 13.06
N GLU A 67 -5.81 10.93 13.73
CA GLU A 67 -5.88 10.97 15.19
C GLU A 67 -7.10 10.19 15.72
N GLU A 68 -8.26 10.27 15.07
CA GLU A 68 -9.43 9.44 15.39
C GLU A 68 -9.08 7.97 15.30
N PHE A 69 -8.48 7.55 14.17
CA PHE A 69 -8.04 6.19 13.95
C PHE A 69 -7.02 5.76 15.02
N CYS A 70 -6.04 6.61 15.33
CA CYS A 70 -5.03 6.30 16.33
C CYS A 70 -5.64 6.11 17.73
N ARG A 71 -6.58 6.96 18.16
CA ARG A 71 -7.26 6.82 19.46
C ARG A 71 -8.06 5.53 19.55
N LYS A 72 -8.78 5.17 18.47
CA LYS A 72 -9.62 3.97 18.42
C LYS A 72 -8.80 2.68 18.36
N GLN A 73 -7.79 2.66 17.49
CA GLN A 73 -7.09 1.43 17.16
C GLN A 73 -5.84 1.21 18.00
N PHE A 74 -5.25 2.25 18.59
CA PHE A 74 -4.05 2.13 19.43
C PHE A 74 -4.26 2.76 20.83
N PRO A 75 -5.36 2.45 21.54
CA PRO A 75 -5.58 3.03 22.86
C PRO A 75 -4.44 2.66 23.81
N GLY A 76 -4.06 3.56 24.69
CA GLY A 76 -2.97 3.32 25.62
C GLY A 76 -1.57 3.15 25.05
N HIS A 77 -1.37 3.36 23.76
CA HIS A 77 -0.04 3.58 23.22
C HIS A 77 0.29 5.07 23.25
N GLN A 78 1.53 5.40 23.61
CA GLN A 78 2.12 6.69 23.22
C GLN A 78 2.21 6.71 21.70
N ALA A 79 1.78 7.80 21.06
CA ALA A 79 1.80 7.90 19.62
C ALA A 79 2.15 9.31 19.14
N ILE A 80 2.64 9.40 17.91
CA ILE A 80 2.75 10.62 17.14
C ILE A 80 2.04 10.43 15.80
N VAL A 81 1.16 11.37 15.49
CA VAL A 81 0.37 11.42 14.26
C VAL A 81 0.82 12.63 13.46
N CYS A 82 1.33 12.39 12.25
CA CYS A 82 1.89 13.42 11.40
C CYS A 82 1.31 13.33 9.99
N THR A 83 0.72 14.41 9.50
CA THR A 83 0.12 14.49 8.17
C THR A 83 0.86 15.47 7.30
N HIS A 84 1.11 15.12 6.05
CA HIS A 84 1.67 16.04 5.06
C HIS A 84 1.20 15.71 3.62
N PRO A 85 1.21 16.70 2.71
CA PRO A 85 0.72 16.55 1.34
C PRO A 85 1.79 16.11 0.33
N ASP A 86 3.07 15.99 0.71
CA ASP A 86 4.17 15.63 -0.21
C ASP A 86 4.30 14.12 -0.42
N GLY A 87 3.22 13.49 -0.88
CA GLY A 87 3.18 12.07 -1.26
C GLY A 87 4.45 11.57 -1.97
N HIS A 88 4.83 10.32 -1.71
CA HIS A 88 6.08 9.74 -2.21
C HIS A 88 6.25 9.92 -3.74
N ASN A 89 7.44 10.35 -4.18
CA ASN A 89 7.75 10.68 -5.58
C ASN A 89 6.92 11.85 -6.16
N HIS A 90 6.52 12.81 -5.34
CA HIS A 90 5.71 13.96 -5.75
C HIS A 90 4.32 13.56 -6.29
N SER A 91 3.76 12.45 -5.78
CA SER A 91 2.39 12.03 -6.11
C SER A 91 1.34 13.03 -5.61
N GLY A 92 1.70 13.94 -4.70
CA GLY A 92 0.82 14.99 -4.18
C GLY A 92 -0.31 14.48 -3.30
N ASN A 93 -0.27 13.20 -2.91
CA ASN A 93 -1.30 12.63 -2.06
C ASN A 93 -1.09 13.01 -0.60
N ILE A 94 -2.17 13.50 0.03
CA ILE A 94 -2.23 13.68 1.47
C ILE A 94 -2.11 12.31 2.13
N HIS A 95 -1.26 12.20 3.14
CA HIS A 95 -1.10 10.96 3.89
C HIS A 95 -0.73 11.22 5.34
N VAL A 96 -1.12 10.27 6.19
CA VAL A 96 -0.97 10.35 7.63
C VAL A 96 -0.04 9.24 8.08
N HIS A 97 1.02 9.62 8.79
CA HIS A 97 1.89 8.72 9.52
C HIS A 97 1.39 8.60 10.96
N ILE A 98 1.16 7.36 11.40
CA ILE A 98 0.86 7.04 12.79
C ILE A 98 2.01 6.19 13.31
N VAL A 99 2.81 6.74 14.22
CA VAL A 99 3.90 6.02 14.87
C VAL A 99 3.52 5.81 16.32
N ILE A 100 3.45 4.56 16.75
CA ILE A 100 3.13 4.20 18.14
C ILE A 100 4.36 3.63 18.84
N ASN A 101 4.50 3.87 20.14
CA ASN A 101 5.40 3.11 21.00
C ASN A 101 5.01 1.64 20.92
N SER A 102 5.99 0.74 20.80
CA SER A 102 5.69 -0.69 20.81
C SER A 102 5.10 -1.14 22.12
N LEU A 103 5.21 -0.40 23.22
CA LEU A 103 4.58 -0.71 24.51
C LEU A 103 3.25 0.00 24.70
N ARG A 104 2.31 -0.68 25.36
CA ARG A 104 1.14 -0.05 25.96
C ARG A 104 1.49 0.50 27.35
N ILE A 105 1.07 1.71 27.66
CA ILE A 105 1.37 2.39 28.94
C ILE A 105 0.19 2.40 29.93
N GLU A 106 -0.97 1.97 29.47
CA GLU A 106 -2.19 1.78 30.27
C GLU A 106 -2.90 0.49 29.86
N GLU A 107 -3.75 -0.02 30.75
CA GLU A 107 -4.61 -1.15 30.44
C GLU A 107 -5.81 -0.67 29.62
N VAL A 108 -6.22 -1.46 28.63
CA VAL A 108 -7.29 -1.09 27.70
C VAL A 108 -8.34 -2.21 27.57
N PRO A 109 -9.56 -1.89 27.13
CA PRO A 109 -10.53 -2.91 26.76
C PRO A 109 -9.98 -3.85 25.67
N PHE A 110 -10.46 -5.09 25.69
CA PHE A 110 -10.13 -6.05 24.66
C PHE A 110 -10.80 -5.64 23.34
N LEU A 111 -10.00 -5.27 22.34
CA LEU A 111 -10.50 -4.85 21.02
C LEU A 111 -10.69 -6.05 20.08
N PRO A 112 -11.55 -5.95 19.05
CA PRO A 112 -11.90 -7.09 18.20
C PRO A 112 -10.73 -7.77 17.49
N TYR A 113 -9.64 -7.04 17.25
CA TYR A 113 -8.46 -7.55 16.57
C TYR A 113 -7.41 -8.17 17.50
N MET A 114 -7.59 -8.04 18.82
CA MET A 114 -6.69 -8.61 19.82
C MET A 114 -7.00 -10.10 19.98
N ASP A 115 -5.95 -10.92 20.16
CA ASP A 115 -6.09 -12.38 20.26
C ASP A 115 -5.53 -12.93 21.58
N ARG A 116 -4.87 -12.10 22.41
CA ARG A 116 -4.29 -12.54 23.69
C ARG A 116 -4.57 -11.57 24.84
N PRO A 117 -4.70 -12.07 26.08
CA PRO A 117 -4.80 -11.21 27.26
C PRO A 117 -3.62 -10.27 27.46
N ALA A 118 -2.46 -10.55 26.85
CA ALA A 118 -1.31 -9.66 26.90
C ALA A 118 -1.50 -8.39 26.04
N ASP A 119 -2.38 -8.42 25.03
CA ASP A 119 -2.56 -7.31 24.11
C ASP A 119 -3.21 -6.10 24.81
N THR A 120 -3.91 -6.30 25.93
CA THR A 120 -4.57 -5.23 26.69
C THR A 120 -3.72 -4.66 27.82
N ARG A 121 -2.59 -5.29 28.18
CA ARG A 121 -1.87 -5.02 29.44
C ARG A 121 -0.79 -3.95 29.28
N THR A 122 -0.65 -3.15 30.33
CA THR A 122 0.46 -2.22 30.51
C THR A 122 1.82 -2.92 30.46
N GLY A 123 2.78 -2.34 29.74
CA GLY A 123 4.14 -2.86 29.56
C GLY A 123 4.25 -4.01 28.55
N CYS A 124 3.13 -4.50 28.00
CA CYS A 124 3.12 -5.48 26.92
C CYS A 124 3.29 -4.81 25.55
N LYS A 125 3.85 -5.57 24.60
CA LYS A 125 4.13 -5.07 23.25
C LYS A 125 2.90 -5.18 22.35
N HIS A 126 2.69 -4.17 21.50
CA HIS A 126 1.78 -4.22 20.37
C HIS A 126 2.13 -5.39 19.47
N ARG A 127 1.11 -6.09 18.99
CA ARG A 127 1.24 -7.22 18.08
C ARG A 127 0.51 -6.91 16.79
N CYS A 128 1.31 -6.67 15.75
CA CYS A 128 0.83 -6.49 14.39
C CYS A 128 0.60 -7.85 13.73
N THR A 129 -0.49 -8.52 14.11
CA THR A 129 -0.91 -9.82 13.53
C THR A 129 -1.61 -9.62 12.19
N ASP A 130 -1.80 -10.71 11.43
CA ASP A 130 -2.59 -10.68 10.19
C ASP A 130 -4.04 -10.26 10.47
N ALA A 131 -4.64 -10.77 11.55
CA ALA A 131 -5.99 -10.38 12.00
C ALA A 131 -6.07 -8.88 12.34
N ALA A 132 -5.04 -8.33 13.00
CA ALA A 132 -4.95 -6.89 13.27
C ALA A 132 -4.87 -6.07 11.99
N MET A 133 -4.03 -6.50 11.03
CA MET A 133 -3.92 -5.80 9.76
C MET A 133 -5.18 -5.90 8.91
N GLU A 134 -5.87 -7.04 8.91
CA GLU A 134 -7.16 -7.22 8.24
C GLU A 134 -8.22 -6.29 8.83
N TYR A 135 -8.32 -6.25 10.16
CA TYR A 135 -9.23 -5.35 10.86
C TYR A 135 -8.92 -3.87 10.57
N PHE A 136 -7.65 -3.45 10.65
CA PHE A 136 -7.26 -2.07 10.36
C PHE A 136 -7.59 -1.66 8.93
N LYS A 137 -7.40 -2.55 7.96
CA LYS A 137 -7.79 -2.30 6.57
C LYS A 137 -9.30 -2.12 6.44
N ALA A 138 -10.10 -2.96 7.09
CA ALA A 138 -11.56 -2.80 7.11
C ALA A 138 -11.97 -1.46 7.71
N GLU A 139 -11.42 -1.09 8.87
CA GLU A 139 -11.71 0.18 9.53
C GLU A 139 -11.31 1.41 8.69
N VAL A 140 -10.20 1.34 7.95
CA VAL A 140 -9.81 2.42 7.01
C VAL A 140 -10.80 2.51 5.85
N MET A 141 -11.27 1.38 5.31
CA MET A 141 -12.28 1.39 4.24
C MET A 141 -13.61 1.98 4.73
N GLU A 142 -14.06 1.62 5.94
CA GLU A 142 -15.26 2.19 6.55
C GLU A 142 -15.10 3.70 6.83
N LEU A 143 -13.91 4.11 7.32
CA LEU A 143 -13.57 5.52 7.49
C LEU A 143 -13.67 6.27 6.16
N CYS A 144 -13.04 5.78 5.09
CA CYS A 144 -13.13 6.43 3.78
C CYS A 144 -14.57 6.49 3.26
N HIS A 145 -15.35 5.41 3.42
CA HIS A 145 -16.75 5.38 3.01
C HIS A 145 -17.59 6.44 3.74
N ARG A 146 -17.45 6.53 5.08
CA ARG A 146 -18.14 7.51 5.92
C ARG A 146 -17.79 8.95 5.54
N GLU A 147 -16.54 9.20 5.16
CA GLU A 147 -16.03 10.52 4.80
C GLU A 147 -16.24 10.87 3.31
N ASN A 148 -16.93 10.00 2.55
CA ASN A 148 -17.09 10.16 1.10
C ASN A 148 -15.76 10.33 0.35
N LEU A 149 -14.74 9.56 0.75
CA LEU A 149 -13.43 9.53 0.12
C LEU A 149 -13.29 8.33 -0.82
N TYR A 150 -12.40 8.44 -1.80
CA TYR A 150 -12.07 7.31 -2.65
C TYR A 150 -11.48 6.16 -1.83
N GLN A 151 -11.91 4.95 -2.18
CA GLN A 151 -11.51 3.73 -1.50
C GLN A 151 -11.17 2.66 -2.55
N ILE A 152 -10.17 1.85 -2.19
CA ILE A 152 -9.83 0.61 -2.89
C ILE A 152 -10.02 -0.55 -1.92
N ASP A 153 -10.29 -1.74 -2.47
CA ASP A 153 -10.36 -2.96 -1.67
C ASP A 153 -8.96 -3.32 -1.14
N LEU A 154 -8.74 -3.05 0.15
CA LEU A 154 -7.49 -3.32 0.87
C LEU A 154 -7.36 -4.80 1.30
N LEU A 155 -8.46 -5.56 1.28
CA LEU A 155 -8.52 -6.94 1.77
C LEU A 155 -8.17 -7.94 0.68
N HIS A 156 -8.76 -7.78 -0.51
CA HIS A 156 -8.61 -8.74 -1.61
C HIS A 156 -7.57 -8.31 -2.65
N GLY A 157 -7.09 -7.06 -2.54
CA GLY A 157 -6.09 -6.49 -3.43
C GLY A 157 -6.61 -6.27 -4.86
N SER A 158 -5.83 -5.56 -5.67
CA SER A 158 -6.22 -5.28 -7.05
C SER A 158 -6.32 -6.58 -7.87
N LYS A 159 -7.37 -6.70 -8.70
CA LYS A 159 -7.46 -7.74 -9.76
C LYS A 159 -6.21 -7.78 -10.64
N ASN A 160 -5.54 -6.63 -10.80
CA ASN A 160 -4.32 -6.46 -11.59
C ASN A 160 -3.10 -6.22 -10.69
N ARG A 161 -2.50 -7.29 -10.16
CA ARG A 161 -1.29 -7.18 -9.34
C ARG A 161 -0.09 -6.73 -10.17
N ILE A 162 0.27 -5.46 -10.08
CA ILE A 162 1.48 -4.91 -10.70
C ILE A 162 2.55 -4.82 -9.61
N THR A 163 3.68 -5.47 -9.82
CA THR A 163 4.83 -5.34 -8.92
C THR A 163 5.49 -3.97 -9.09
N GLU A 164 6.15 -3.46 -8.06
CA GLU A 164 6.88 -2.18 -8.14
C GLU A 164 7.89 -2.16 -9.30
N ARG A 165 8.56 -3.30 -9.56
CA ARG A 165 9.46 -3.48 -10.70
C ARG A 165 8.73 -3.32 -12.04
N GLU A 166 7.52 -3.87 -12.17
CA GLU A 166 6.71 -3.75 -13.38
C GLU A 166 6.23 -2.29 -13.56
N TYR A 167 5.79 -1.64 -12.48
CA TYR A 167 5.40 -0.23 -12.48
C TYR A 167 6.55 0.67 -12.99
N TRP A 168 7.76 0.51 -12.45
CA TRP A 168 8.91 1.29 -12.89
C TRP A 168 9.39 0.95 -14.30
N ALA A 169 9.32 -0.33 -14.71
CA ALA A 169 9.65 -0.73 -16.07
C ALA A 169 8.71 -0.05 -17.08
N GLN A 170 7.41 0.02 -16.76
CA GLN A 170 6.43 0.72 -17.59
C GLN A 170 6.73 2.21 -17.68
N ARG A 171 6.95 2.89 -16.55
CA ARG A 171 7.24 4.34 -16.54
C ARG A 171 8.53 4.68 -17.29
N LYS A 172 9.60 3.91 -17.10
CA LYS A 172 10.87 4.13 -17.82
C LYS A 172 10.73 3.88 -19.32
N GLY A 173 10.00 2.83 -19.71
CA GLY A 173 9.72 2.55 -21.11
C GLY A 173 8.89 3.65 -21.76
N GLN A 174 7.85 4.13 -21.09
CA GLN A 174 7.04 5.25 -21.57
C GLN A 174 7.88 6.52 -21.72
N ALA A 175 8.67 6.88 -20.71
CA ALA A 175 9.53 8.07 -20.79
C ALA A 175 10.55 7.99 -21.95
N LYS A 176 11.03 6.79 -22.30
CA LYS A 176 11.90 6.58 -23.46
C LYS A 176 11.13 6.78 -24.77
N LEU A 177 9.94 6.20 -24.90
CA LEU A 177 9.07 6.40 -26.07
C LEU A 177 8.70 7.88 -26.25
N ASP A 178 8.33 8.56 -25.17
CA ASP A 178 7.95 9.97 -25.20
C ASP A 178 9.14 10.84 -25.65
N LYS A 179 10.36 10.52 -25.18
CA LYS A 179 11.58 11.20 -25.60
C LYS A 179 11.92 10.96 -27.07
N GLU A 180 11.76 9.74 -27.56
CA GLU A 180 11.97 9.40 -28.97
C GLU A 180 10.94 10.09 -29.87
N ALA A 181 9.67 10.10 -29.47
CA ALA A 181 8.60 10.79 -30.20
C ALA A 181 8.82 12.31 -30.25
N ALA A 182 9.27 12.92 -29.13
CA ALA A 182 9.58 14.36 -29.08
C ALA A 182 10.80 14.76 -29.92
N ALA A 183 11.67 13.81 -30.28
CA ALA A 183 12.83 14.05 -31.13
C ALA A 183 12.50 13.99 -32.64
N LEU A 184 11.30 13.54 -33.03
CA LEU A 184 10.87 13.47 -34.43
C LEU A 184 10.39 14.84 -34.94
N PRO A 185 10.63 15.16 -36.23
CA PRO A 185 10.01 16.30 -36.90
C PRO A 185 8.48 16.28 -36.77
N ALA A 186 7.84 17.45 -36.68
CA ALA A 186 6.39 17.55 -36.44
C ALA A 186 5.52 16.77 -37.45
N GLU A 187 5.99 16.63 -38.69
CA GLU A 187 5.32 15.87 -39.77
C GLU A 187 5.43 14.34 -39.60
N GLU A 188 6.40 13.86 -38.81
CA GLU A 188 6.67 12.44 -38.54
C GLU A 188 6.22 12.00 -37.14
N GLN A 189 5.75 12.94 -36.31
CA GLN A 189 5.23 12.60 -34.99
C GLN A 189 3.97 11.75 -35.11
N PRO A 190 3.86 10.65 -34.33
CA PRO A 190 2.70 9.77 -34.41
C PRO A 190 1.43 10.53 -34.03
N ALA A 191 0.38 10.42 -34.85
CA ALA A 191 -0.90 11.10 -34.65
C ALA A 191 -1.63 10.69 -33.35
N LYS A 192 -1.20 9.60 -32.70
CA LYS A 192 -1.69 9.16 -31.39
C LYS A 192 -0.50 8.81 -30.48
N PRO A 193 -0.55 9.16 -29.18
CA PRO A 193 0.50 8.79 -28.24
C PRO A 193 0.66 7.27 -28.17
N THR A 194 1.90 6.80 -28.36
CA THR A 194 2.26 5.38 -28.27
C THR A 194 2.37 4.98 -26.80
N LYS A 195 1.67 3.90 -26.42
CA LYS A 195 1.72 3.36 -25.06
C LYS A 195 2.79 2.29 -24.97
N PHE A 196 3.71 2.44 -24.03
CA PHE A 196 4.69 1.40 -23.72
C PHE A 196 4.00 0.21 -23.03
N GLU A 197 4.16 -0.98 -23.60
CA GLU A 197 3.67 -2.22 -23.01
C GLU A 197 4.83 -3.17 -22.72
N THR A 198 4.89 -3.65 -21.47
CA THR A 198 5.84 -4.69 -21.08
C THR A 198 5.42 -6.05 -21.62
N ASP A 199 6.37 -6.95 -21.88
CA ASP A 199 6.09 -8.32 -22.33
C ASP A 199 5.14 -9.06 -21.39
N LYS A 200 5.23 -8.77 -20.09
CA LYS A 200 4.33 -9.35 -19.10
C LYS A 200 2.90 -8.80 -19.21
N GLU A 201 2.73 -7.52 -19.53
CA GLU A 201 1.38 -6.97 -19.73
C GLU A 201 0.77 -7.50 -21.03
N LYS A 202 1.56 -7.59 -22.11
CA LYS A 202 1.14 -8.25 -23.35
C LYS A 202 0.66 -9.67 -23.08
N LEU A 203 1.47 -10.47 -22.37
CA LEU A 203 1.09 -11.83 -21.98
C LEU A 203 -0.20 -11.87 -21.14
N ARG A 204 -0.38 -10.94 -20.18
CA ARG A 204 -1.63 -10.86 -19.39
C ARG A 204 -2.84 -10.56 -20.27
N GLN A 205 -2.72 -9.65 -21.23
CA GLN A 205 -3.80 -9.36 -22.18
C GLN A 205 -4.12 -10.59 -23.03
N THR A 206 -3.12 -11.26 -23.60
CA THR A 206 -3.30 -12.50 -24.37
C THR A 206 -4.02 -13.58 -23.55
N ILE A 207 -3.63 -13.78 -22.29
CA ILE A 207 -4.28 -14.73 -21.38
C ILE A 207 -5.74 -14.32 -21.12
N ARG A 208 -6.03 -13.05 -20.84
CA ARG A 208 -7.41 -12.59 -20.59
C ARG A 208 -8.29 -12.78 -21.83
N THR A 209 -7.78 -12.46 -23.01
CA THR A 209 -8.49 -12.68 -24.27
C THR A 209 -8.79 -14.17 -24.46
N ALA A 210 -7.79 -15.04 -24.28
CA ALA A 210 -7.98 -16.49 -24.37
C ALA A 210 -9.01 -17.02 -23.36
N LEU A 211 -8.98 -16.54 -22.11
CA LEU A 211 -9.95 -16.91 -21.08
C LEU A 211 -11.36 -16.45 -21.41
N SER A 212 -11.52 -15.31 -22.09
CA SER A 212 -12.85 -14.79 -22.46
C SER A 212 -13.51 -15.58 -23.58
N SER A 213 -12.74 -16.30 -24.39
CA SER A 213 -13.22 -17.05 -25.55
C SER A 213 -13.23 -18.56 -25.39
N ALA A 214 -12.49 -19.11 -24.42
CA ALA A 214 -12.33 -20.55 -24.25
C ALA A 214 -13.28 -21.12 -23.18
N ALA A 215 -13.94 -22.23 -23.50
CA ALA A 215 -14.76 -23.02 -22.57
C ALA A 215 -14.01 -24.24 -22.02
N SER A 216 -12.83 -24.57 -22.56
CA SER A 216 -11.99 -25.69 -22.12
C SER A 216 -10.50 -25.35 -22.11
N TYR A 217 -9.70 -26.14 -21.38
CA TYR A 217 -8.24 -25.99 -21.39
C TYR A 217 -7.64 -26.17 -22.80
N GLY A 218 -8.18 -27.08 -23.61
CA GLY A 218 -7.72 -27.31 -24.98
C GLY A 218 -7.93 -26.09 -25.87
N GLU A 219 -9.10 -25.47 -25.79
CA GLU A 219 -9.40 -24.22 -26.49
C GLU A 219 -8.53 -23.06 -26.01
N PHE A 220 -8.35 -22.95 -24.69
CA PHE A 220 -7.49 -21.94 -24.09
C PHE A 220 -6.04 -22.06 -24.60
N ALA A 221 -5.49 -23.27 -24.63
CA ALA A 221 -4.17 -23.53 -25.16
C ALA A 221 -4.07 -23.24 -26.66
N ALA A 222 -5.10 -23.57 -27.44
CA ALA A 222 -5.13 -23.29 -28.87
C ALA A 222 -5.14 -21.77 -29.17
N VAL A 223 -5.94 -20.99 -28.44
CA VAL A 223 -6.00 -19.53 -28.60
C VAL A 223 -4.67 -18.88 -28.21
N LEU A 224 -4.03 -19.33 -27.12
CA LEU A 224 -2.69 -18.86 -26.75
C LEU A 224 -1.64 -19.20 -27.81
N LEU A 225 -1.70 -20.40 -28.37
CA LEU A 225 -0.76 -20.85 -29.40
C LEU A 225 -0.87 -20.03 -30.69
N GLN A 226 -2.09 -19.62 -31.09
CA GLN A 226 -2.29 -18.70 -32.22
C GLN A 226 -1.58 -17.35 -32.02
N GLN A 227 -1.37 -16.95 -30.77
CA GLN A 227 -0.67 -15.74 -30.38
C GLN A 227 0.82 -15.99 -30.09
N GLY A 228 1.33 -17.18 -30.42
CA GLY A 228 2.72 -17.60 -30.21
C GLY A 228 3.07 -17.93 -28.75
N VAL A 229 2.06 -18.09 -27.87
CA VAL A 229 2.27 -18.41 -26.45
C VAL A 229 1.98 -19.88 -26.19
N THR A 230 2.99 -20.62 -25.73
CA THR A 230 2.80 -22.01 -25.31
C THR A 230 2.45 -22.06 -23.83
N VAL A 231 1.35 -22.74 -23.48
CA VAL A 231 0.96 -22.99 -22.09
C VAL A 231 1.20 -24.44 -21.69
N LYS A 232 1.72 -24.63 -20.47
CA LYS A 232 1.88 -25.94 -19.84
C LYS A 232 1.31 -25.92 -18.43
N GLU A 233 0.45 -26.90 -18.14
CA GLU A 233 -0.05 -27.19 -16.81
C GLU A 233 0.83 -28.25 -16.11
N SER A 234 1.13 -28.02 -14.83
CA SER A 234 1.82 -28.99 -13.99
C SER A 234 1.39 -28.81 -12.53
N ARG A 235 0.80 -29.86 -11.94
CA ARG A 235 0.33 -29.88 -10.55
C ARG A 235 -0.62 -28.70 -10.24
N GLY A 236 -1.56 -28.41 -11.13
CA GLY A 236 -2.50 -27.30 -10.97
C GLY A 236 -1.90 -25.90 -11.18
N ARG A 237 -0.67 -25.80 -11.70
CA ARG A 237 -0.03 -24.52 -12.03
C ARG A 237 0.20 -24.38 -13.53
N LEU A 238 -0.18 -23.23 -14.06
CA LEU A 238 0.07 -22.87 -15.46
C LEU A 238 1.40 -22.15 -15.62
N SER A 239 2.10 -22.44 -16.70
CA SER A 239 3.34 -21.80 -17.10
C SER A 239 3.27 -21.43 -18.58
N TYR A 240 3.72 -20.22 -18.91
CA TYR A 240 3.58 -19.62 -20.23
C TYR A 240 4.94 -19.29 -20.85
N LEU A 241 5.18 -19.74 -22.07
CA LEU A 241 6.38 -19.42 -22.83
C LEU A 241 6.00 -18.50 -24.00
N THR A 242 6.49 -17.26 -23.96
CA THR A 242 6.36 -16.29 -25.06
C THR A 242 7.52 -16.45 -26.06
N PRO A 243 7.38 -16.01 -27.32
CA PRO A 243 8.42 -16.18 -28.35
C PRO A 243 9.78 -15.60 -27.94
N ASP A 244 9.77 -14.49 -27.20
CA ASP A 244 10.98 -13.76 -26.81
C ASP A 244 11.69 -14.34 -25.58
N ARG A 245 11.25 -15.49 -25.05
CA ARG A 245 11.76 -16.06 -23.80
C ARG A 245 12.26 -17.48 -24.00
N THR A 246 13.38 -17.78 -23.35
CA THR A 246 13.91 -19.15 -23.21
C THR A 246 13.39 -19.87 -21.96
N LYS A 247 12.82 -19.14 -21.00
CA LYS A 247 12.26 -19.68 -19.74
C LYS A 247 10.81 -19.25 -19.56
N PRO A 248 9.91 -20.20 -19.21
CA PRO A 248 8.50 -19.90 -19.04
C PRO A 248 8.24 -19.02 -17.81
N ILE A 249 7.15 -18.26 -17.85
CA ILE A 249 6.61 -17.48 -16.75
C ILE A 249 5.54 -18.32 -16.06
N THR A 250 5.76 -18.67 -14.80
CA THR A 250 4.80 -19.45 -14.00
C THR A 250 3.74 -18.52 -13.38
N ALA A 251 2.47 -18.89 -13.49
CA ALA A 251 1.38 -18.28 -12.74
C ALA A 251 1.62 -18.46 -11.24
N ARG A 252 1.48 -17.38 -10.47
CA ARG A 252 1.53 -17.40 -9.01
C ARG A 252 0.12 -17.39 -8.44
#